data_AF-K0RSV7-F1
#
_entry.id   AF-K0RSV7-F1
#
_cell.length_a   1.000
_cell.length_b   1.000
_cell.length_c   1.000
_cell.angle_alpha   90.00
_cell.angle_beta   90.00
_cell.angle_gamma   90.00
#
_symmetry.space_group_name_H-M   'P 1'
#
loop_
_entity.id
_entity.type
_entity.pdbx_description
1 polymer ?
#
loop_
_entity_poly.entity_id
_entity_poly.type
_entity_poly.pdbx_seq_one_letter_code
_entity_poly.pdbx_strand_id
1 'polypeptide(L)'
;SMFENARAFNQNLCHFGDNDIQIIYRGHFGWSEFHYESGPVSSMFANSGCPGTSDPVDASGPWCTTCKQYGLIFGTDGEDIIFGGDGEDIIYGFASHDWLDGGSGYDHLLGGTGGDRLDGGNGHDTLEGGDGEDTLYGGQGEDTLDGGRGEDYLDGGWGNDILSGWDGINDTAMFMSDRSTYTFDVISSGGSNWWLRVSNEEETDHLRGIETLAFKDEWCSVTSSSDVISSNLYSNDSDVCSNEGQTLLKGNNDGRTIYVCITCA
;
A
#
# COMPACT_ATOMS: atom_id res chain seq x y z
N SER A 1 20.78 -4.43 -41.28
CA SER A 1 19.39 -3.98 -41.11
C SER A 1 19.14 -3.81 -39.62
N MET A 2 19.01 -2.56 -39.19
CA MET A 2 18.49 -2.07 -37.89
C MET A 2 19.05 -2.72 -36.61
N PHE A 3 20.12 -2.13 -36.04
CA PHE A 3 20.15 -1.21 -34.87
C PHE A 3 20.26 -1.99 -33.55
N GLU A 4 21.42 -2.09 -32.89
CA GLU A 4 22.10 -1.07 -32.06
C GLU A 4 21.15 -0.34 -31.08
N ASN A 5 21.04 -0.84 -29.85
CA ASN A 5 21.38 -0.15 -28.59
C ASN A 5 20.69 -0.79 -27.38
N ALA A 6 21.44 -1.58 -26.62
CA ALA A 6 21.35 -1.71 -25.16
C ALA A 6 22.52 -2.59 -24.71
N ARG A 7 23.72 -2.00 -24.63
CA ARG A 7 24.87 -2.66 -24.00
C ARG A 7 24.65 -2.70 -22.49
N ALA A 8 25.09 -3.81 -21.90
CA ALA A 8 25.35 -4.05 -20.48
C ALA A 8 24.14 -4.43 -19.60
N PHE A 9 23.57 -5.61 -19.85
CA PHE A 9 22.94 -6.43 -18.81
C PHE A 9 23.98 -7.48 -18.38
N ASN A 10 24.84 -7.13 -17.41
CA ASN A 10 25.78 -8.10 -16.85
C ASN A 10 25.06 -8.83 -15.72
N GLN A 11 24.34 -9.89 -16.10
CA GLN A 11 23.79 -10.87 -15.18
C GLN A 11 24.95 -11.64 -14.53
N ASN A 12 25.27 -11.32 -13.28
CA ASN A 12 25.89 -12.28 -12.38
C ASN A 12 24.78 -12.78 -11.44
N LEU A 13 24.02 -13.76 -11.92
CA LEU A 13 23.25 -14.65 -11.07
C LEU A 13 24.25 -15.44 -10.20
N CYS A 14 24.43 -15.00 -8.96
CA CYS A 14 25.04 -15.83 -7.94
C CYS A 14 23.91 -16.54 -7.19
N HIS A 15 24.02 -17.87 -7.10
CA HIS A 15 23.21 -18.70 -6.19
C HIS A 15 23.54 -18.27 -4.75
N PHE A 16 22.54 -17.84 -4.01
CA PHE A 16 22.65 -17.46 -2.60
C PHE A 16 21.65 -18.31 -1.81
N GLY A 17 22.06 -18.81 -0.64
CA GLY A 17 21.26 -19.74 0.14
C GLY A 17 20.11 -19.03 0.85
N ASP A 18 19.19 -19.81 1.42
CA ASP A 18 17.92 -19.40 2.04
C ASP A 18 18.02 -18.39 3.23
N ASN A 19 19.17 -17.73 3.45
CA ASN A 19 19.42 -16.75 4.52
C ASN A 19 20.33 -15.57 4.10
N ASP A 20 20.50 -15.30 2.80
CA ASP A 20 21.41 -14.27 2.30
C ASP A 20 20.65 -12.95 1.98
N ILE A 21 20.97 -11.87 2.72
CA ILE A 21 20.41 -10.51 2.57
C ILE A 21 20.98 -9.78 1.34
N GLN A 22 20.13 -9.08 0.57
CA GLN A 22 20.56 -8.22 -0.55
C GLN A 22 20.24 -6.74 -0.33
N ILE A 23 21.24 -5.93 0.01
CA ILE A 23 21.16 -4.46 -0.11
C ILE A 23 21.86 -4.04 -1.41
N ILE A 24 21.09 -3.66 -2.45
CA ILE A 24 21.65 -3.17 -3.71
C ILE A 24 21.52 -1.64 -3.76
N TYR A 25 22.57 -0.95 -3.33
CA TYR A 25 22.72 0.48 -3.60
C TYR A 25 23.00 0.71 -5.09
N ARG A 26 22.17 1.46 -5.80
CA ARG A 26 22.52 2.04 -7.11
C ARG A 26 22.93 3.51 -6.96
N GLY A 27 24.11 3.73 -6.40
CA GLY A 27 24.81 5.02 -6.44
C GLY A 27 25.69 5.15 -7.68
N HIS A 28 25.67 6.31 -8.33
CA HIS A 28 26.51 6.61 -9.49
C HIS A 28 28.02 6.58 -9.11
N PHE A 29 28.76 5.63 -9.71
CA PHE A 29 30.23 5.48 -9.72
C PHE A 29 31.00 6.00 -8.49
N GLY A 30 31.10 5.16 -7.47
CA GLY A 30 32.10 5.24 -6.40
C GLY A 30 32.03 3.95 -5.60
N TRP A 31 33.15 3.28 -5.39
CA TRP A 31 33.22 2.00 -4.69
C TRP A 31 32.68 2.16 -3.26
N SER A 32 31.46 1.68 -2.97
CA SER A 32 30.96 1.57 -1.60
C SER A 32 31.34 0.20 -1.04
N GLU A 33 32.04 0.23 0.08
CA GLU A 33 32.44 -0.93 0.88
C GLU A 33 31.17 -1.56 1.48
N PHE A 34 30.96 -2.85 1.22
CA PHE A 34 29.82 -3.62 1.75
C PHE A 34 30.02 -3.84 3.25
N HIS A 35 29.16 -3.26 4.09
CA HIS A 35 29.10 -3.64 5.50
C HIS A 35 28.31 -4.94 5.64
N TYR A 36 29.03 -6.01 6.00
CA TYR A 36 28.48 -7.33 6.32
C TYR A 36 28.34 -7.43 7.84
N GLU A 37 27.12 -7.51 8.37
CA GLU A 37 26.91 -8.02 9.72
C GLU A 37 26.59 -9.52 9.64
N SER A 38 27.54 -10.34 10.08
CA SER A 38 27.36 -11.78 10.18
C SER A 38 26.50 -12.13 11.40
N GLY A 39 25.20 -12.31 11.20
CA GLY A 39 24.23 -12.78 12.20
C GLY A 39 22.83 -12.85 11.60
N PRO A 40 21.82 -13.43 12.29
CA PRO A 40 20.42 -13.21 11.94
C PRO A 40 20.14 -11.72 12.19
N VAL A 41 20.34 -10.90 11.17
CA VAL A 41 20.03 -9.47 11.20
C VAL A 41 18.55 -9.35 10.88
N SER A 42 17.72 -9.38 11.92
CA SER A 42 16.27 -9.15 11.84
C SER A 42 15.92 -7.67 11.62
N SER A 43 16.84 -6.88 11.06
CA SER A 43 16.67 -5.43 10.89
C SER A 43 17.59 -4.89 9.78
N MET A 44 17.00 -4.31 8.74
CA MET A 44 17.68 -3.63 7.64
C MET A 44 17.38 -2.13 7.69
N PHE A 45 18.41 -1.30 7.56
CA PHE A 45 18.28 0.17 7.51
C PHE A 45 18.93 0.68 6.23
N ALA A 46 18.23 1.52 5.45
CA ALA A 46 18.92 2.39 4.51
C ALA A 46 19.69 3.44 5.33
N ASN A 47 21.02 3.48 5.17
CA ASN A 47 21.84 4.40 5.94
C ASN A 47 21.52 5.85 5.53
N SER A 48 21.05 6.67 6.47
CA SER A 48 20.80 8.12 6.31
C SER A 48 22.08 8.97 6.31
N GLY A 49 23.24 8.33 6.12
CA GLY A 49 24.54 8.97 6.08
C GLY A 49 25.26 8.68 4.78
N CYS A 50 25.67 9.74 4.08
CA CYS A 50 26.63 9.65 2.99
C CYS A 50 27.83 8.79 3.45
N PRO A 51 28.08 7.58 2.89
CA PRO A 51 29.15 6.73 3.38
C PRO A 51 30.48 7.36 2.96
N GLY A 52 31.29 7.80 3.94
CA GLY A 52 32.70 8.10 3.68
C GLY A 52 33.25 9.48 4.04
N THR A 53 32.70 10.24 5.00
CA THR A 53 33.46 11.36 5.58
C THR A 53 34.08 10.99 6.92
N SER A 54 35.25 10.34 6.86
CA SER A 54 36.25 10.52 7.93
C SER A 54 36.94 11.89 7.85
N ASP A 55 36.44 12.79 7.00
CA ASP A 55 37.00 14.11 6.75
C ASP A 55 36.11 15.19 7.39
N PRO A 56 36.60 15.96 8.38
CA PRO A 56 35.85 17.02 9.03
C PRO A 56 35.87 18.29 8.17
N VAL A 57 35.45 18.16 6.90
CA VAL A 57 35.48 19.26 5.93
C VAL A 57 34.06 19.61 5.52
N ASP A 58 33.54 20.59 6.25
CA ASP A 58 32.69 21.63 5.70
C ASP A 58 31.32 21.21 5.15
N ALA A 59 30.37 21.04 6.08
CA ALA A 59 28.93 20.93 5.82
C ALA A 59 28.29 22.24 5.28
N SER A 60 29.04 23.11 4.60
CA SER A 60 28.53 24.35 4.01
C SER A 60 28.83 24.55 2.52
N GLY A 61 29.38 23.54 1.83
CA GLY A 61 29.62 23.58 0.38
C GLY A 61 28.36 23.26 -0.46
N PRO A 62 28.17 23.90 -1.64
CA PRO A 62 26.99 23.74 -2.51
C PRO A 62 26.90 22.38 -3.24
N TRP A 63 27.64 21.37 -2.77
CA TRP A 63 27.74 20.03 -3.35
C TRP A 63 27.18 18.96 -2.42
N CYS A 64 26.88 19.29 -1.16
CA CYS A 64 26.09 18.45 -0.25
C CYS A 64 24.63 18.88 -0.36
N THR A 65 24.08 18.78 -1.56
CA THR A 65 22.68 19.09 -1.82
C THR A 65 22.14 17.94 -2.63
N THR A 66 21.35 17.11 -1.96
CA THR A 66 20.48 16.06 -2.50
C THR A 66 21.20 14.95 -3.29
N CYS A 67 21.81 13.99 -2.59
CA CYS A 67 21.57 12.61 -3.00
C CYS A 67 20.07 12.38 -2.72
N LYS A 68 19.21 12.49 -3.73
CA LYS A 68 17.92 11.81 -3.67
C LYS A 68 18.26 10.33 -3.59
N GLN A 69 18.21 9.78 -2.39
CA GLN A 69 18.49 8.37 -2.18
C GLN A 69 17.22 7.64 -2.61
N TYR A 70 17.32 6.99 -3.76
CA TYR A 70 16.37 5.94 -4.12
C TYR A 70 16.94 4.65 -3.54
N GLY A 71 16.35 4.11 -2.47
CA GLY A 71 16.71 2.81 -1.92
C GLY A 71 15.98 1.71 -2.66
N LEU A 72 16.71 0.65 -3.01
CA LEU A 72 16.11 -0.61 -3.43
C LEU A 72 16.56 -1.65 -2.41
N ILE A 73 15.61 -2.10 -1.59
CA ILE A 73 15.85 -2.95 -0.43
C ILE A 73 15.11 -4.26 -0.63
N PHE A 74 15.82 -5.37 -0.42
CA PHE A 74 15.27 -6.71 -0.50
C PHE A 74 15.47 -7.39 0.85
N GLY A 75 14.36 -7.83 1.45
CA GLY A 75 14.34 -8.78 2.54
C GLY A 75 14.74 -10.18 2.09
N THR A 76 14.35 -11.16 2.87
CA THR A 76 14.66 -12.57 2.76
C THR A 76 13.36 -13.37 2.77
N ASP A 77 13.44 -14.71 2.69
CA ASP A 77 12.25 -15.53 2.87
C ASP A 77 11.84 -15.69 4.37
N GLY A 78 12.56 -15.05 5.29
CA GLY A 78 12.31 -15.08 6.74
C GLY A 78 11.75 -13.75 7.26
N GLU A 79 11.35 -13.71 8.53
CA GLU A 79 10.78 -12.49 9.14
C GLU A 79 11.81 -11.34 9.17
N ASP A 80 11.48 -10.25 8.50
CA ASP A 80 12.32 -9.06 8.35
C ASP A 80 11.73 -7.81 9.02
N ILE A 81 12.61 -6.89 9.39
CA ILE A 81 12.23 -5.51 9.76
C ILE A 81 13.05 -4.59 8.86
N ILE A 82 12.42 -3.75 8.04
CA ILE A 82 13.09 -2.96 7.02
C ILE A 82 12.65 -1.50 7.10
N PHE A 83 13.64 -0.59 7.11
CA PHE A 83 13.42 0.86 7.13
C PHE A 83 14.05 1.52 5.89
N GLY A 84 13.23 2.21 5.08
CA GLY A 84 13.62 3.02 3.92
C GLY A 84 14.24 4.36 4.33
N GLY A 85 13.58 5.10 5.21
CA GLY A 85 14.10 6.35 5.78
C GLY A 85 13.71 7.57 4.93
N ASP A 86 14.67 8.45 4.65
CA ASP A 86 14.40 9.61 3.79
C ASP A 86 14.69 9.24 2.33
N GLY A 87 13.75 9.47 1.42
CA GLY A 87 13.97 9.18 0.00
C GLY A 87 12.75 8.60 -0.68
N GLU A 88 12.93 8.17 -1.92
CA GLU A 88 11.90 7.41 -2.64
C GLU A 88 12.38 5.96 -2.68
N ASP A 89 11.85 5.11 -1.81
CA ASP A 89 12.34 3.75 -1.59
C ASP A 89 11.46 2.70 -2.26
N ILE A 90 12.07 1.57 -2.62
CA ILE A 90 11.38 0.36 -3.07
C ILE A 90 11.83 -0.77 -2.14
N ILE A 91 10.88 -1.34 -1.41
CA ILE A 91 11.12 -2.36 -0.39
C ILE A 91 10.34 -3.62 -0.74
N TYR A 92 11.02 -4.77 -0.75
CA TYR A 92 10.42 -6.09 -0.91
C TYR A 92 10.67 -6.92 0.35
N GLY A 93 9.62 -7.38 1.04
CA GLY A 93 9.69 -8.29 2.18
C GLY A 93 9.96 -9.74 1.76
N PHE A 94 9.19 -10.22 0.77
CA PHE A 94 9.13 -11.58 0.23
C PHE A 94 8.24 -12.55 1.00
N ALA A 95 8.76 -13.29 1.97
CA ALA A 95 7.99 -14.34 2.61
C ALA A 95 8.17 -14.31 4.12
N SER A 96 7.20 -14.87 4.85
CA SER A 96 7.07 -14.77 6.31
C SER A 96 6.39 -13.47 6.73
N HIS A 97 6.48 -13.09 8.02
CA HIS A 97 5.80 -11.91 8.53
C HIS A 97 6.82 -10.79 8.65
N ASP A 98 6.66 -9.77 7.82
CA ASP A 98 7.61 -8.67 7.71
C ASP A 98 7.06 -7.38 8.31
N TRP A 99 7.97 -6.51 8.73
CA TRP A 99 7.65 -5.11 9.05
C TRP A 99 8.45 -4.18 8.15
N LEU A 100 7.76 -3.52 7.23
CA LEU A 100 8.32 -2.57 6.28
C LEU A 100 7.88 -1.14 6.65
N ASP A 101 8.83 -0.20 6.68
CA ASP A 101 8.63 1.23 6.95
C ASP A 101 9.33 2.03 5.85
N GLY A 102 8.56 2.75 5.03
CA GLY A 102 9.04 3.59 3.93
C GLY A 102 9.73 4.84 4.45
N GLY A 103 9.05 5.57 5.33
CA GLY A 103 9.60 6.70 6.08
C GLY A 103 9.14 8.03 5.49
N SER A 104 9.92 8.65 4.62
CA SER A 104 9.58 9.95 4.03
C SER A 104 9.97 10.01 2.57
N GLY A 105 8.98 10.14 1.70
CA GLY A 105 9.13 10.49 0.29
C GLY A 105 8.05 9.87 -0.57
N TYR A 106 8.40 9.03 -1.54
CA TYR A 106 7.43 8.35 -2.38
C TYR A 106 7.85 6.90 -2.46
N ASP A 107 7.26 6.08 -1.60
CA ASP A 107 7.77 4.76 -1.31
C ASP A 107 6.88 3.67 -1.94
N HIS A 108 7.50 2.56 -2.31
CA HIS A 108 6.84 1.37 -2.83
C HIS A 108 7.19 0.19 -1.94
N LEU A 109 6.24 -0.27 -1.14
CA LEU A 109 6.41 -1.38 -0.20
C LEU A 109 5.63 -2.60 -0.67
N LEU A 110 6.28 -3.75 -0.72
CA LEU A 110 5.66 -5.03 -1.07
C LEU A 110 5.98 -6.04 0.04
N GLY A 111 4.95 -6.48 0.78
CA GLY A 111 5.07 -7.49 1.84
C GLY A 111 5.42 -8.86 1.27
N GLY A 112 4.50 -9.43 0.50
CA GLY A 112 4.71 -10.66 -0.25
C GLY A 112 3.80 -11.77 0.24
N THR A 113 4.31 -12.74 0.99
CA THR A 113 3.49 -13.83 1.55
C THR A 113 3.68 -13.95 3.04
N GLY A 114 2.60 -14.13 3.80
CA GLY A 114 2.61 -14.08 5.26
C GLY A 114 1.87 -12.84 5.72
N GLY A 115 1.65 -12.69 7.03
CA GLY A 115 0.94 -11.51 7.56
C GLY A 115 1.91 -10.36 7.81
N ASP A 116 1.93 -9.39 6.91
CA ASP A 116 2.89 -8.32 6.86
C ASP A 116 2.36 -7.02 7.47
N ARG A 117 3.27 -6.19 7.99
CA ARG A 117 2.99 -4.82 8.44
C ARG A 117 3.74 -3.84 7.56
N LEU A 118 3.01 -3.01 6.82
CA LEU A 118 3.57 -1.98 5.95
C LEU A 118 3.16 -0.58 6.44
N ASP A 119 4.13 0.33 6.53
CA ASP A 119 3.94 1.73 6.91
C ASP A 119 4.61 2.63 5.85
N GLY A 120 3.81 3.40 5.10
CA GLY A 120 4.32 4.31 4.06
C GLY A 120 5.05 5.52 4.66
N GLY A 121 4.45 6.10 5.70
CA GLY A 121 5.02 7.24 6.40
C GLY A 121 4.55 8.56 5.82
N ASN A 122 5.46 9.47 5.47
CA ASN A 122 5.10 10.72 4.82
C ASN A 122 5.35 10.60 3.33
N GLY A 123 4.34 10.83 2.50
CA GLY A 123 4.55 10.62 1.08
C GLY A 123 3.30 10.51 0.25
N HIS A 124 3.46 9.97 -0.95
CA HIS A 124 2.38 9.42 -1.76
C HIS A 124 2.85 8.02 -2.07
N ASP A 125 2.50 7.11 -1.17
CA ASP A 125 3.13 5.82 -1.06
C ASP A 125 2.25 4.75 -1.70
N THR A 126 2.86 3.66 -2.13
CA THR A 126 2.17 2.49 -2.67
C THR A 126 2.52 1.28 -1.83
N LEU A 127 1.53 0.69 -1.19
CA LEU A 127 1.68 -0.47 -0.31
C LEU A 127 0.90 -1.65 -0.90
N GLU A 128 1.57 -2.79 -1.06
CA GLU A 128 1.00 -4.07 -1.46
C GLU A 128 1.28 -5.12 -0.38
N GLY A 129 0.25 -5.59 0.32
CA GLY A 129 0.34 -6.62 1.36
C GLY A 129 0.74 -7.96 0.76
N GLY A 130 -0.13 -8.51 -0.08
CA GLY A 130 0.16 -9.71 -0.87
C GLY A 130 -0.74 -10.87 -0.48
N ASP A 131 -0.19 -12.05 -0.19
CA ASP A 131 -0.96 -13.19 0.31
C ASP A 131 -0.80 -13.27 1.85
N GLY A 132 -1.83 -13.01 2.63
CA GLY A 132 -1.70 -13.01 4.09
C GLY A 132 -2.81 -12.28 4.81
N GLU A 133 -2.70 -12.16 6.14
CA GLU A 133 -3.52 -11.20 6.89
C GLU A 133 -2.65 -9.97 7.14
N ASP A 134 -2.77 -8.98 6.26
CA ASP A 134 -1.83 -7.85 6.21
C ASP A 134 -2.38 -6.62 6.93
N THR A 135 -1.48 -5.76 7.39
CA THR A 135 -1.80 -4.47 8.02
C THR A 135 -1.03 -3.33 7.35
N LEU A 136 -1.75 -2.48 6.61
CA LEU A 136 -1.20 -1.40 5.79
C LEU A 136 -1.58 -0.04 6.37
N TYR A 137 -0.59 0.85 6.54
CA TYR A 137 -0.76 2.25 6.93
C TYR A 137 -0.16 3.15 5.84
N GLY A 138 -0.97 3.97 5.17
CA GLY A 138 -0.48 4.95 4.19
C GLY A 138 0.31 6.05 4.86
N GLY A 139 -0.35 6.75 5.79
CA GLY A 139 0.28 7.77 6.62
C GLY A 139 -0.14 9.16 6.19
N GLN A 140 0.80 10.01 5.78
CA GLN A 140 0.49 11.35 5.29
C GLN A 140 0.67 11.42 3.77
N GLY A 141 -0.43 11.65 3.07
CA GLY A 141 -0.52 12.11 1.69
C GLY A 141 -1.51 11.29 0.89
N GLU A 142 -1.47 11.34 -0.44
CA GLU A 142 -2.36 10.57 -1.30
C GLU A 142 -1.75 9.19 -1.56
N ASP A 143 -2.19 8.19 -0.79
CA ASP A 143 -1.61 6.86 -0.78
C ASP A 143 -2.45 5.83 -1.55
N THR A 144 -1.81 4.76 -1.99
CA THR A 144 -2.47 3.61 -2.63
C THR A 144 -2.15 2.34 -1.86
N LEU A 145 -3.18 1.75 -1.25
CA LEU A 145 -3.08 0.55 -0.43
C LEU A 145 -3.83 -0.62 -1.08
N ASP A 146 -3.13 -1.74 -1.18
CA ASP A 146 -3.61 -2.98 -1.75
C ASP A 146 -3.36 -4.12 -0.76
N GLY A 147 -4.40 -4.62 -0.10
CA GLY A 147 -4.29 -5.71 0.87
C GLY A 147 -3.91 -7.04 0.19
N GLY A 148 -4.46 -7.30 -1.00
CA GLY A 148 -4.22 -8.52 -1.75
C GLY A 148 -5.19 -9.64 -1.38
N ARG A 149 -4.69 -10.79 -0.90
CA ARG A 149 -5.50 -11.93 -0.51
C ARG A 149 -5.41 -12.14 0.99
N GLY A 150 -6.55 -12.07 1.64
CA GLY A 150 -6.73 -12.61 2.99
C GLY A 150 -7.77 -11.79 3.74
N GLU A 151 -7.51 -11.53 5.01
CA GLU A 151 -8.32 -10.59 5.80
C GLU A 151 -7.41 -9.44 6.20
N ASP A 152 -7.51 -8.33 5.47
CA ASP A 152 -6.56 -7.24 5.56
C ASP A 152 -7.11 -6.05 6.36
N TYR A 153 -6.21 -5.31 7.00
CA TYR A 153 -6.48 -4.04 7.65
C TYR A 153 -5.77 -2.90 6.92
N LEU A 154 -6.55 -1.94 6.42
CA LEU A 154 -6.05 -0.81 5.64
C LEU A 154 -6.41 0.51 6.34
N ASP A 155 -5.41 1.33 6.61
CA ASP A 155 -5.57 2.71 7.11
C ASP A 155 -4.86 3.66 6.14
N GLY A 156 -5.63 4.42 5.35
CA GLY A 156 -5.06 5.39 4.41
C GLY A 156 -4.31 6.53 5.12
N GLY A 157 -4.78 6.91 6.31
CA GLY A 157 -4.23 8.04 7.06
C GLY A 157 -4.82 9.37 6.60
N TRP A 158 -3.96 10.35 6.32
CA TRP A 158 -4.34 11.70 5.92
C TRP A 158 -4.15 11.90 4.42
N GLY A 159 -5.22 12.23 3.70
CA GLY A 159 -5.14 12.54 2.29
C GLY A 159 -6.26 11.87 1.51
N ASN A 160 -6.17 11.94 0.18
CA ASN A 160 -7.17 11.29 -0.66
C ASN A 160 -6.62 9.95 -1.12
N ASP A 161 -7.06 8.88 -0.48
CA ASP A 161 -6.42 7.58 -0.64
C ASP A 161 -7.20 6.64 -1.56
N ILE A 162 -6.51 5.60 -2.02
CA ILE A 162 -7.09 4.49 -2.77
C ILE A 162 -6.84 3.22 -1.97
N LEU A 163 -7.91 2.58 -1.48
CA LEU A 163 -7.83 1.36 -0.67
C LEU A 163 -8.52 0.20 -1.40
N SER A 164 -7.86 -0.96 -1.43
CA SER A 164 -8.34 -2.15 -2.12
C SER A 164 -8.06 -3.43 -1.32
N GLY A 165 -9.09 -4.14 -0.86
CA GLY A 165 -8.95 -5.49 -0.27
C GLY A 165 -8.98 -6.64 -1.30
N TRP A 166 -9.25 -6.34 -2.57
CA TRP A 166 -9.27 -7.33 -3.68
C TRP A 166 -10.18 -8.53 -3.47
N ASP A 167 -9.60 -9.72 -3.27
CA ASP A 167 -10.25 -11.03 -3.30
C ASP A 167 -10.46 -11.58 -1.86
N GLY A 168 -10.10 -10.79 -0.84
CA GLY A 168 -10.44 -11.03 0.56
C GLY A 168 -11.95 -11.02 0.80
N ILE A 169 -12.37 -11.64 1.92
CA ILE A 169 -13.81 -11.71 2.28
C ILE A 169 -14.15 -10.95 3.56
N ASN A 170 -13.19 -10.24 4.17
CA ASN A 170 -13.37 -9.53 5.45
C ASN A 170 -12.40 -8.34 5.59
N ASP A 171 -12.14 -7.62 4.51
CA ASP A 171 -11.17 -6.52 4.56
C ASP A 171 -11.76 -5.33 5.30
N THR A 172 -10.92 -4.68 6.11
CA THR A 172 -11.30 -3.58 6.98
C THR A 172 -10.55 -2.31 6.60
N ALA A 173 -11.30 -1.27 6.19
CA ALA A 173 -10.76 0.08 6.06
C ALA A 173 -11.04 0.89 7.34
N MET A 174 -10.00 1.50 7.91
CA MET A 174 -10.08 2.33 9.11
C MET A 174 -10.22 3.81 8.77
N PHE A 175 -11.02 4.51 9.57
CA PHE A 175 -11.16 5.97 9.52
C PHE A 175 -11.03 6.55 10.94
N MET A 176 -10.22 7.59 11.08
CA MET A 176 -9.83 8.13 12.40
C MET A 176 -10.92 8.98 13.10
N SER A 177 -11.98 9.35 12.37
CA SER A 177 -13.06 10.19 12.87
C SER A 177 -14.37 9.41 13.11
N ASP A 178 -15.30 10.05 13.81
CA ASP A 178 -16.63 9.48 14.08
C ASP A 178 -17.38 9.30 12.75
N ARG A 179 -18.17 8.23 12.61
CA ARG A 179 -18.88 7.86 11.38
C ARG A 179 -19.70 9.03 10.84
N SER A 180 -20.41 9.77 11.69
CA SER A 180 -21.26 10.90 11.28
C SER A 180 -20.55 12.04 10.53
N THR A 181 -19.22 12.09 10.55
CA THR A 181 -18.40 13.07 9.82
C THR A 181 -18.22 12.72 8.34
N TYR A 182 -18.41 11.44 7.97
CA TYR A 182 -18.22 10.97 6.61
C TYR A 182 -19.54 10.89 5.82
N THR A 183 -19.41 10.98 4.51
CA THR A 183 -20.48 10.76 3.53
C THR A 183 -20.05 9.64 2.59
N PHE A 184 -21.02 8.96 1.99
CA PHE A 184 -20.76 7.85 1.09
C PHE A 184 -21.42 8.08 -0.26
N ASP A 185 -20.67 7.83 -1.33
CA ASP A 185 -21.17 7.85 -2.69
C ASP A 185 -20.61 6.67 -3.49
N VAL A 186 -21.33 6.21 -4.51
CA VAL A 186 -20.80 5.22 -5.45
C VAL A 186 -20.46 5.92 -6.76
N ILE A 187 -19.19 5.88 -7.14
CA ILE A 187 -18.71 6.47 -8.39
C ILE A 187 -18.28 5.40 -9.38
N SER A 188 -18.52 5.67 -10.66
CA SER A 188 -18.07 4.82 -11.76
C SER A 188 -16.83 5.40 -12.41
N SER A 189 -15.83 4.56 -12.63
CA SER A 189 -14.65 4.88 -13.45
C SER A 189 -14.77 4.38 -14.91
N GLY A 190 -15.92 3.82 -15.30
CA GLY A 190 -16.10 3.12 -16.56
C GLY A 190 -15.63 1.66 -16.51
N GLY A 191 -16.10 0.84 -17.46
CA GLY A 191 -15.87 -0.60 -17.52
C GLY A 191 -16.64 -1.40 -16.47
N SER A 192 -15.96 -2.37 -15.86
CA SER A 192 -16.49 -3.13 -14.71
C SER A 192 -16.09 -2.52 -13.36
N ASN A 193 -15.32 -1.42 -13.37
CA ASN A 193 -14.70 -0.87 -12.16
C ASN A 193 -15.52 0.30 -11.60
N TRP A 194 -15.84 0.20 -10.32
CA TRP A 194 -16.54 1.22 -9.54
C TRP A 194 -15.86 1.35 -8.17
N TRP A 195 -16.07 2.48 -7.52
CA TRP A 195 -15.48 2.79 -6.22
C TRP A 195 -16.58 3.21 -5.25
N LEU A 196 -16.48 2.74 -4.01
CA LEU A 196 -17.14 3.37 -2.88
C LEU A 196 -16.30 4.58 -2.49
N ARG A 197 -16.86 5.76 -2.62
CA ARG A 197 -16.22 7.00 -2.16
C ARG A 197 -16.65 7.30 -0.74
N VAL A 198 -15.68 7.48 0.15
CA VAL A 198 -15.89 7.86 1.54
C VAL A 198 -15.26 9.25 1.75
N SER A 199 -16.06 10.26 2.07
CA SER A 199 -15.60 11.66 2.10
C SER A 199 -15.99 12.37 3.39
N ASN A 200 -15.08 13.14 3.98
CA ASN A 200 -15.41 14.14 5.02
C ASN A 200 -15.18 15.57 4.48
N GLU A 201 -15.01 16.57 5.35
CA GLU A 201 -14.76 17.96 4.93
C GLU A 201 -13.33 18.22 4.43
N GLU A 202 -12.38 17.35 4.79
CA GLU A 202 -10.95 17.50 4.53
C GLU A 202 -10.45 16.58 3.40
N GLU A 203 -11.00 15.37 3.31
CA GLU A 203 -10.42 14.28 2.53
C GLU A 203 -11.47 13.38 1.87
N THR A 204 -11.04 12.57 0.91
CA THR A 204 -11.90 11.69 0.12
C THR A 204 -11.15 10.45 -0.36
N ASP A 205 -11.60 9.31 0.13
CA ASP A 205 -11.00 8.02 -0.16
C ASP A 205 -11.85 7.21 -1.13
N HIS A 206 -11.18 6.37 -1.90
CA HIS A 206 -11.77 5.49 -2.90
C HIS A 206 -11.50 4.04 -2.55
N LEU A 207 -12.56 3.33 -2.19
CA LEU A 207 -12.50 1.97 -1.69
C LEU A 207 -13.09 0.99 -2.71
N ARG A 208 -12.50 -0.21 -2.78
CA ARG A 208 -13.06 -1.37 -3.48
C ARG A 208 -12.69 -2.66 -2.74
N GLY A 209 -13.56 -3.67 -2.80
CA GLY A 209 -13.32 -4.95 -2.11
C GLY A 209 -13.05 -4.75 -0.62
N ILE A 210 -13.86 -3.91 0.05
CA ILE A 210 -13.79 -3.68 1.48
C ILE A 210 -15.15 -4.06 2.06
N GLU A 211 -15.15 -4.96 3.04
CA GLU A 211 -16.37 -5.48 3.69
C GLU A 211 -16.70 -4.73 4.98
N THR A 212 -15.70 -4.12 5.62
CA THR A 212 -15.86 -3.42 6.89
C THR A 212 -15.26 -2.02 6.83
N LEU A 213 -16.05 -1.02 7.23
CA LEU A 213 -15.57 0.34 7.50
C LEU A 213 -15.56 0.51 9.02
N ALA A 214 -14.37 0.67 9.59
CA ALA A 214 -14.19 0.92 11.01
C ALA A 214 -14.04 2.41 11.25
N PHE A 215 -15.01 3.02 11.91
CA PHE A 215 -14.94 4.39 12.40
C PHE A 215 -14.61 4.38 13.89
N LYS A 216 -14.29 5.56 14.43
CA LYS A 216 -13.92 5.69 15.84
C LYS A 216 -15.03 5.28 16.82
N ASP A 217 -16.29 5.51 16.46
CA ASP A 217 -17.46 5.32 17.32
C ASP A 217 -18.34 4.12 16.92
N GLU A 218 -18.29 3.67 15.67
CA GLU A 218 -19.08 2.54 15.18
C GLU A 218 -18.41 1.81 14.01
N TRP A 219 -18.90 0.59 13.75
CA TRP A 219 -18.43 -0.26 12.66
C TRP A 219 -19.57 -0.41 11.66
N CYS A 220 -19.26 -0.28 10.38
CA CYS A 220 -20.23 -0.44 9.31
C CYS A 220 -19.85 -1.62 8.42
N SER A 221 -20.79 -2.54 8.20
CA SER A 221 -20.63 -3.56 7.17
C SER A 221 -21.03 -3.02 5.81
N VAL A 222 -20.19 -3.29 4.82
CA VAL A 222 -20.40 -3.00 3.41
C VAL A 222 -20.74 -4.31 2.74
N THR A 223 -21.94 -4.39 2.20
CA THR A 223 -22.34 -5.49 1.34
C THR A 223 -22.57 -4.92 -0.04
N SER A 224 -21.67 -5.25 -0.96
CA SER A 224 -21.83 -4.95 -2.36
C SER A 224 -22.41 -6.17 -3.06
N SER A 225 -23.41 -5.96 -3.92
CA SER A 225 -23.93 -7.05 -4.72
C SER A 225 -23.00 -7.29 -5.92
N SER A 226 -21.88 -7.97 -5.72
CA SER A 226 -21.08 -8.49 -6.84
C SER A 226 -21.83 -9.58 -7.64
N ASP A 227 -22.99 -10.04 -7.16
CA ASP A 227 -23.77 -11.16 -7.74
C ASP A 227 -25.11 -10.80 -8.42
N VAL A 228 -25.40 -9.53 -8.73
CA VAL A 228 -26.70 -9.18 -9.37
C VAL A 228 -26.54 -8.90 -10.87
N ILE A 229 -26.44 -10.03 -11.58
CA ILE A 229 -27.22 -10.41 -12.76
C ILE A 229 -28.12 -9.31 -13.33
N SER A 230 -27.88 -8.97 -14.60
CA SER A 230 -28.81 -8.37 -15.58
C SER A 230 -30.23 -8.08 -15.06
N SER A 231 -30.50 -6.82 -14.69
CA SER A 231 -31.74 -6.04 -14.86
C SER A 231 -33.14 -6.64 -14.65
N ASN A 232 -33.32 -7.89 -14.21
CA ASN A 232 -34.59 -8.61 -14.30
C ASN A 232 -35.00 -9.39 -13.02
N LEU A 233 -34.25 -9.30 -11.91
CA LEU A 233 -34.54 -10.09 -10.70
C LEU A 233 -35.12 -9.30 -9.52
N TYR A 234 -35.00 -7.97 -9.50
CA TYR A 234 -35.59 -7.15 -8.44
C TYR A 234 -36.70 -6.28 -8.97
N SER A 235 -37.86 -6.38 -8.31
CA SER A 235 -39.07 -5.68 -8.72
C SER A 235 -39.05 -4.21 -8.32
N ASN A 236 -38.26 -3.85 -7.28
CA ASN A 236 -38.07 -2.50 -6.77
C ASN A 236 -36.68 -2.34 -6.08
N ASP A 237 -36.18 -1.11 -5.99
CA ASP A 237 -34.93 -0.76 -5.28
C ASP A 237 -34.93 -1.18 -3.79
N SER A 238 -36.10 -1.41 -3.19
CA SER A 238 -36.27 -1.86 -1.80
C SER A 238 -35.90 -3.33 -1.54
N ASP A 239 -35.72 -4.13 -2.59
CA ASP A 239 -35.45 -5.56 -2.46
C ASP A 239 -33.92 -5.86 -2.41
N VAL A 240 -33.07 -4.83 -2.57
CA VAL A 240 -31.61 -4.98 -2.67
C VAL A 240 -30.93 -4.95 -1.30
N CYS A 241 -31.34 -4.04 -0.42
CA CYS A 241 -30.94 -4.03 0.99
C CYS A 241 -32.09 -4.64 1.80
N SER A 242 -31.92 -5.86 2.32
CA SER A 242 -33.00 -6.64 2.92
C SER A 242 -33.32 -6.30 4.37
N ASN A 243 -32.51 -5.45 5.03
CA ASN A 243 -32.63 -5.20 6.47
C ASN A 243 -33.02 -3.74 6.76
N GLU A 244 -33.87 -3.52 7.77
CA GLU A 244 -34.16 -2.18 8.29
C GLU A 244 -32.86 -1.54 8.85
N GLY A 245 -32.63 -0.26 8.55
CA GLY A 245 -31.45 0.49 9.01
C GLY A 245 -30.28 0.54 8.03
N GLN A 246 -30.39 -0.09 6.84
CA GLN A 246 -29.36 -0.05 5.82
C GLN A 246 -29.42 1.24 4.98
N THR A 247 -28.25 1.83 4.71
CA THR A 247 -28.10 2.89 3.71
C THR A 247 -27.87 2.26 2.34
N LEU A 248 -28.82 2.46 1.42
CA LEU A 248 -28.70 2.03 0.02
C LEU A 248 -28.06 3.14 -0.82
N LEU A 249 -26.92 2.85 -1.41
CA LEU A 249 -26.27 3.70 -2.41
C LEU A 249 -26.52 3.12 -3.80
N LYS A 250 -26.76 4.01 -4.77
CA LYS A 250 -27.04 3.65 -6.15
C LYS A 250 -26.09 4.38 -7.10
N GLY A 251 -25.26 3.62 -7.80
CA GLY A 251 -24.35 4.11 -8.83
C GLY A 251 -24.75 3.62 -10.22
N ASN A 252 -24.16 4.22 -11.27
CA ASN A 252 -24.25 3.71 -12.63
C ASN A 252 -22.84 3.56 -13.21
N ASN A 253 -22.50 2.36 -13.69
CA ASN A 253 -21.24 2.06 -14.37
C ASN A 253 -21.52 1.43 -15.74
N ASP A 254 -21.21 2.16 -16.81
CA ASP A 254 -21.42 1.73 -18.19
C ASP A 254 -22.81 1.14 -18.48
N GLY A 255 -23.85 1.78 -17.92
CA GLY A 255 -25.23 1.36 -18.10
C GLY A 255 -25.66 0.19 -17.19
N ARG A 256 -24.79 -0.30 -16.31
CA ARG A 256 -25.13 -1.19 -15.20
C ARG A 256 -25.37 -0.37 -13.95
N THR A 257 -26.49 -0.62 -13.27
CA THR A 257 -26.73 -0.05 -11.95
C THR A 257 -25.94 -0.84 -10.92
N ILE A 258 -25.22 -0.12 -10.05
CA ILE A 258 -24.54 -0.71 -8.90
C ILE A 258 -25.33 -0.34 -7.66
N TYR A 259 -25.46 -1.30 -6.75
CA TYR A 259 -26.06 -1.10 -5.46
C TYR A 259 -25.07 -1.50 -4.37
N VAL A 260 -24.91 -0.63 -3.38
CA VAL A 260 -24.09 -0.87 -2.19
C VAL A 260 -24.97 -0.66 -0.97
N CYS A 261 -24.99 -1.63 -0.07
CA CYS A 261 -25.71 -1.57 1.18
C CYS A 261 -24.71 -1.39 2.33
N ILE A 262 -24.88 -0.34 3.12
CA ILE A 262 -24.04 -0.08 4.30
C ILE A 262 -24.91 -0.18 5.55
N THR A 263 -24.46 -0.99 6.51
CA THR A 263 -25.15 -1.19 7.80
C THR A 263 -24.21 -0.85 8.94
N CYS A 264 -24.50 0.21 9.70
CA CYS A 264 -23.71 0.58 10.88
C CYS A 264 -24.41 0.10 12.17
N ALA A 265 -23.61 -0.27 13.17
CA ALA A 265 -24.06 -0.93 14.40
C ALA A 265 -24.28 0.03 15.58
#